data_AF-A0A372L8X1-F1
#
_entry.id   AF-A0A372L8X1-F1
#
_cell.length_a   1.000
_cell.length_b   1.000
_cell.length_c   1.000
_cell.angle_alpha   90.00
_cell.angle_beta   90.00
_cell.angle_gamma   90.00
#
_symmetry.space_group_name_H-M   'P 1'
#
loop_
_entity.id
_entity.type
_entity.pdbx_description
1 polymer ?
#
loop_
_entity_poly.entity_id
_entity_poly.type
_entity_poly.pdbx_seq_one_letter_code
_entity_poly.pdbx_strand_id
1 'polypeptide(L)'
;MIINDKGLIYLNETTMTAIFDCVYGINDYLKPETKQLLNEKMFQDFVNLLLVQQNYNYWYRQGIAAELFSLFESTVGPMERNSDGTILWLALGLAIKELYGLRYSTLKELLKKVNVRK
;
A
#
# COMPACT_ATOMS: atom_id res chain seq x y z
N MET A 1 -0.91 -17.83 6.64
CA MET A 1 -1.31 -16.63 5.86
C MET A 1 -2.46 -16.96 4.92
N ILE A 2 -3.45 -16.07 4.77
CA ILE A 2 -4.62 -16.29 3.91
C ILE A 2 -4.33 -15.75 2.51
N ILE A 3 -4.62 -16.55 1.49
CA ILE A 3 -4.41 -16.25 0.07
C ILE A 3 -5.79 -16.19 -0.60
N ASN A 4 -5.96 -15.32 -1.60
CA ASN A 4 -7.18 -15.26 -2.41
C ASN A 4 -7.17 -16.29 -3.55
N ASP A 5 -8.26 -16.31 -4.32
CA ASP A 5 -8.47 -17.16 -5.50
C ASP A 5 -7.43 -16.97 -6.62
N LYS A 6 -6.71 -15.85 -6.62
CA LYS A 6 -5.65 -15.52 -7.58
C LYS A 6 -4.24 -15.84 -7.08
N GLY A 7 -4.09 -16.51 -5.93
CA GLY A 7 -2.77 -16.80 -5.35
C GLY A 7 -2.08 -15.59 -4.71
N LEU A 8 -2.78 -14.47 -4.54
CA LEU A 8 -2.26 -13.25 -3.90
C LEU A 8 -2.68 -13.19 -2.43
N ILE A 9 -1.92 -12.44 -1.62
CA ILE A 9 -2.23 -12.25 -0.20
C ILE A 9 -3.62 -11.62 -0.03
N TYR A 10 -4.45 -12.18 0.86
CA TYR A 10 -5.77 -11.61 1.08
C TYR A 10 -5.68 -10.24 1.75
N LEU A 11 -6.27 -9.21 1.13
CA LEU A 11 -6.23 -7.83 1.62
C LEU A 11 -7.33 -7.59 2.68
N ASN A 12 -6.97 -7.74 3.95
CA ASN A 12 -7.78 -7.32 5.10
C ASN A 12 -7.16 -6.10 5.79
N GLU A 13 -7.78 -5.63 6.88
CA GLU A 13 -7.27 -4.50 7.68
C GLU A 13 -5.82 -4.69 8.15
N THR A 14 -5.49 -5.86 8.68
CA THR A 14 -4.16 -6.17 9.20
C THR A 14 -3.11 -6.12 8.10
N THR A 15 -3.35 -6.82 6.98
CA THR A 15 -2.38 -6.87 5.87
C THR A 15 -2.26 -5.52 5.18
N MET A 16 -3.37 -4.80 4.98
CA MET A 16 -3.34 -3.46 4.38
C MET A 16 -2.56 -2.47 5.25
N THR A 17 -2.79 -2.50 6.57
CA THR A 17 -2.04 -1.66 7.51
C THR A 17 -0.56 -2.00 7.48
N ALA A 18 -0.19 -3.28 7.52
CA ALA A 18 1.21 -3.71 7.45
C ALA A 18 1.88 -3.34 6.11
N ILE A 19 1.18 -3.46 4.98
CA ILE A 19 1.69 -3.03 3.66
C ILE A 19 1.99 -1.52 3.67
N PHE A 20 1.08 -0.70 4.19
CA PHE A 20 1.26 0.75 4.25
C PHE A 20 2.24 1.21 5.34
N ASP A 21 2.48 0.40 6.37
CA ASP A 21 3.56 0.62 7.35
C ASP A 21 4.94 0.54 6.66
N CYS A 22 5.05 -0.33 5.65
CA CYS A 22 6.26 -0.50 4.82
C CYS A 22 6.41 0.55 3.71
N VAL A 23 5.57 1.59 3.63
CA VAL A 23 5.57 2.56 2.50
C VAL A 23 6.90 3.27 2.26
N TYR A 24 7.75 3.34 3.28
CA TYR A 24 9.11 3.90 3.23
C TYR A 24 10.20 2.82 3.27
N GLY A 25 9.85 1.57 2.95
CA GLY A 25 10.73 0.41 2.99
C GLY A 25 10.57 -0.45 4.24
N ILE A 26 11.19 -1.63 4.20
CA ILE A 26 11.26 -2.55 5.34
C ILE A 26 12.45 -2.15 6.21
N ASN A 27 12.19 -1.68 7.43
CA ASN A 27 13.20 -1.17 8.35
C ASN A 27 12.88 -1.49 9.83
N ASP A 28 13.78 -1.11 10.73
CA ASP A 28 13.65 -1.41 12.16
C ASP A 28 12.59 -0.59 12.89
N TYR A 29 11.99 0.42 12.26
CA TYR A 29 10.97 1.30 12.84
C TYR A 29 9.53 0.85 12.55
N LEU A 30 9.35 -0.27 11.85
CA LEU A 30 8.03 -0.84 11.59
C LEU A 30 7.32 -1.27 12.89
N LYS A 31 5.99 -1.23 12.86
CA LYS A 31 5.14 -1.70 13.98
C LYS A 31 5.42 -3.18 14.27
N PRO A 32 5.34 -3.62 15.54
CA PRO A 32 5.58 -5.02 15.91
C PRO A 32 4.74 -6.03 15.11
N GLU A 33 3.48 -5.70 14.82
CA GLU A 33 2.55 -6.54 14.06
C GLU A 33 3.01 -6.70 12.60
N THR A 34 3.51 -5.62 11.99
CA THR A 34 4.10 -5.64 10.64
C THR A 34 5.33 -6.54 10.62
N LYS A 35 6.22 -6.41 11.62
CA LYS A 35 7.43 -7.26 11.74
C LYS A 35 7.07 -8.73 11.88
N GLN A 36 6.03 -9.06 12.65
CA GLN A 36 5.54 -10.43 12.79
C GLN A 36 5.07 -11.00 11.45
N LEU A 37 4.31 -10.23 10.66
CA LEU A 37 3.90 -10.65 9.32
C LEU A 37 5.07 -10.79 8.36
N LEU A 38 6.08 -9.93 8.44
CA LEU A 38 7.27 -9.99 7.59
C LEU A 38 8.17 -11.20 7.87
N ASN A 39 8.01 -11.89 9.02
CA ASN A 39 8.67 -13.18 9.24
C ASN A 39 8.11 -14.29 8.34
N GLU A 40 6.90 -14.13 7.82
CA GLU A 40 6.33 -15.01 6.82
C GLU A 40 6.94 -14.68 5.44
N LYS A 41 7.80 -15.57 4.92
CA LYS A 41 8.55 -15.32 3.68
C LYS A 41 7.68 -14.85 2.51
N MET A 42 6.50 -15.45 2.33
CA MET A 42 5.59 -15.06 1.24
C MET A 42 5.06 -13.62 1.43
N PHE A 43 4.85 -13.15 2.67
CA PHE A 43 4.43 -11.77 2.93
C PHE A 43 5.56 -10.81 2.63
N GLN A 44 6.77 -11.13 3.07
CA GLN A 44 7.96 -10.34 2.79
C GLN A 44 8.21 -10.21 1.28
N ASP A 45 8.18 -11.32 0.55
CA ASP A 45 8.36 -11.33 -0.91
C ASP A 45 7.27 -10.51 -1.62
N PHE A 46 6.02 -10.60 -1.14
CA PHE A 46 4.90 -9.82 -1.65
C PHE A 46 5.05 -8.31 -1.38
N VAL A 47 5.48 -7.91 -0.18
CA VAL A 47 5.77 -6.50 0.14
C VAL A 47 6.90 -6.00 -0.75
N ASN A 48 7.98 -6.77 -0.93
CA ASN A 48 9.09 -6.39 -1.81
C ASN A 48 8.61 -6.17 -3.26
N LEU A 49 7.75 -7.04 -3.79
CA LEU A 49 7.13 -6.84 -5.11
C LEU A 49 6.36 -5.51 -5.18
N LEU A 50 5.55 -5.20 -4.16
CA LEU A 50 4.82 -3.94 -4.10
C LEU A 50 5.74 -2.72 -4.03
N LEU A 51 6.84 -2.80 -3.27
CA LEU A 51 7.82 -1.71 -3.18
C LEU A 51 8.59 -1.50 -4.49
N VAL A 52 8.88 -2.57 -5.24
CA VAL A 52 9.44 -2.46 -6.60
C VAL A 52 8.47 -1.74 -7.53
N GLN A 53 7.19 -2.11 -7.52
CA GLN A 53 6.16 -1.43 -8.32
C GLN A 53 5.92 0.01 -7.87
N GLN A 54 5.92 0.27 -6.56
CA GLN A 54 5.81 1.61 -5.98
C GLN A 54 6.96 2.49 -6.50
N ASN A 55 8.20 2.01 -6.44
CA ASN A 55 9.36 2.76 -6.95
C ASN A 55 9.22 3.06 -8.44
N TYR A 56 8.80 2.09 -9.25
CA TYR A 56 8.55 2.32 -10.67
C TYR A 56 7.46 3.39 -10.89
N ASN A 57 6.35 3.30 -10.15
CA ASN A 57 5.26 4.27 -10.23
C ASN A 57 5.70 5.66 -9.77
N TYR A 58 6.50 5.74 -8.70
CA TYR A 58 7.06 6.97 -8.17
C TYR A 58 8.00 7.66 -9.17
N TRP A 59 8.87 6.93 -9.86
CA TRP A 59 9.82 7.55 -10.78
C TRP A 59 9.24 7.87 -12.15
N TYR A 60 8.32 7.03 -12.65
CA TYR A 60 7.93 7.08 -14.06
C TYR A 60 6.43 7.32 -14.29
N ARG A 61 5.59 7.20 -13.26
CA ARG A 61 4.12 7.27 -13.39
C ARG A 61 3.47 8.16 -12.35
N GLN A 62 4.17 9.21 -11.89
CA GLN A 62 3.66 10.15 -10.88
C GLN A 62 2.31 10.74 -11.25
N GLY A 63 2.10 11.11 -12.53
CA GLY A 63 0.83 11.66 -12.99
C GLY A 63 -0.35 10.70 -12.79
N ILE A 64 -0.14 9.40 -13.04
CA ILE A 64 -1.17 8.37 -12.85
C ILE A 64 -1.37 8.10 -11.34
N ALA A 65 -0.30 8.07 -10.56
CA ALA A 65 -0.41 7.95 -9.10
C ALA A 65 -1.17 9.14 -8.50
N ALA A 66 -0.95 10.36 -9.00
CA ALA A 66 -1.59 11.58 -8.53
C ALA A 66 -3.13 11.56 -8.72
N GLU A 67 -3.67 10.79 -9.66
CA GLU A 67 -5.12 10.59 -9.80
C GLU A 67 -5.76 9.95 -8.55
N LEU A 68 -4.96 9.26 -7.72
CA LEU A 68 -5.42 8.68 -6.45
C LEU A 68 -5.45 9.69 -5.31
N PHE A 69 -5.03 10.94 -5.50
CA PHE A 69 -4.90 11.92 -4.42
C PHE A 69 -6.21 12.10 -3.65
N SER A 70 -7.31 12.46 -4.34
CA SER A 70 -8.60 12.68 -3.68
C SER A 70 -9.15 11.43 -3.01
N LEU A 71 -8.81 10.25 -3.54
CA LEU A 71 -9.19 8.99 -2.92
C LEU A 71 -8.52 8.84 -1.56
N PHE A 72 -7.18 8.98 -1.52
CA PHE A 72 -6.39 8.85 -0.30
C PHE A 72 -6.71 9.94 0.73
N GLU A 73 -6.89 11.19 0.29
CA GLU A 73 -7.28 12.32 1.14
C GLU A 73 -8.61 12.02 1.87
N SER A 74 -9.56 11.36 1.18
CA SER A 74 -10.86 11.00 1.75
C SER A 74 -10.88 9.74 2.63
N THR A 75 -9.80 8.95 2.66
CA THR A 75 -9.78 7.65 3.37
C THR A 75 -8.66 7.48 4.37
N VAL A 76 -7.42 7.77 4.00
CA VAL A 76 -6.24 7.51 4.82
C VAL A 76 -5.95 8.69 5.75
N GLY A 77 -6.30 9.91 5.32
CA GLY A 77 -6.13 11.13 6.10
C GLY A 77 -5.70 12.29 5.21
N PRO A 78 -5.54 13.50 5.79
CA PRO A 78 -5.08 14.65 5.05
C PRO A 78 -3.73 14.33 4.40
N MET A 79 -3.65 14.62 3.10
CA MET A 79 -2.45 14.42 2.30
C MET A 79 -1.79 15.76 2.02
N GLU A 80 -0.49 15.84 2.27
CA GLU A 80 0.29 17.01 1.92
C GLU A 80 0.41 17.09 0.38
N ARG A 81 0.15 18.27 -0.18
CA ARG A 81 0.29 18.50 -1.62
C ARG A 81 1.77 18.65 -1.97
N ASN A 82 2.18 18.14 -3.12
CA ASN A 82 3.55 18.23 -3.63
C ASN A 82 4.61 17.65 -2.67
N SER A 83 4.24 16.61 -1.92
CA SER A 83 5.12 15.93 -0.97
C SER A 83 5.54 14.57 -1.53
N ASP A 84 6.84 14.28 -1.51
CA ASP A 84 7.39 12.98 -1.90
C ASP A 84 6.73 11.85 -1.09
N GLY A 85 6.49 12.11 0.20
CA GLY A 85 5.77 11.20 1.08
C GLY A 85 4.39 10.88 0.53
N THR A 86 3.59 11.88 0.16
CA THR A 86 2.29 11.65 -0.46
C THR A 86 2.41 10.84 -1.73
N ILE A 87 3.33 11.18 -2.65
CA ILE A 87 3.47 10.45 -3.92
C ILE A 87 3.86 8.99 -3.68
N LEU A 88 4.72 8.67 -2.70
CA LEU A 88 5.03 7.29 -2.33
C LEU A 88 3.80 6.50 -1.86
N TRP A 89 2.94 7.11 -1.05
CA TRP A 89 1.68 6.49 -0.62
C TRP A 89 0.75 6.23 -1.81
N LEU A 90 0.60 7.21 -2.70
CA LEU A 90 -0.23 7.07 -3.90
C LEU A 90 0.33 6.00 -4.86
N ALA A 91 1.66 5.97 -5.04
CA ALA A 91 2.35 4.99 -5.89
C ALA A 91 2.18 3.56 -5.37
N LEU A 92 2.18 3.36 -4.04
CA LEU A 92 1.89 2.06 -3.41
C LEU A 92 0.42 1.68 -3.58
N GLY A 93 -0.49 2.64 -3.44
CA GLY A 93 -1.91 2.44 -3.74
C GLY A 93 -2.15 2.01 -5.19
N LEU A 94 -1.44 2.62 -6.13
CA LEU A 94 -1.49 2.27 -7.54
C LEU A 94 -0.97 0.85 -7.79
N ALA A 95 0.16 0.48 -7.15
CA ALA A 95 0.71 -0.87 -7.24
C ALA A 95 -0.32 -1.93 -6.77
N ILE A 96 -0.95 -1.72 -5.60
CA ILE A 96 -2.02 -2.60 -5.10
C ILE A 96 -3.19 -2.66 -6.09
N LYS A 97 -3.63 -1.50 -6.59
CA LYS A 97 -4.76 -1.43 -7.54
C LYS A 97 -4.49 -2.25 -8.79
N GLU A 98 -3.31 -2.13 -9.38
CA GLU A 98 -2.95 -2.80 -10.62
C GLU A 98 -2.69 -4.29 -10.42
N LEU A 99 -1.96 -4.66 -9.36
CA LEU A 99 -1.67 -6.06 -9.05
C LEU A 99 -2.94 -6.89 -8.83
N TYR A 100 -3.97 -6.31 -8.19
CA TYR A 100 -5.24 -7.00 -7.93
C TYR A 100 -6.30 -6.75 -9.00
N GLY A 101 -6.07 -5.83 -9.95
CA GLY A 101 -7.05 -5.41 -10.96
C GLY A 101 -8.27 -4.71 -10.34
N LEU A 102 -8.05 -3.87 -9.32
CA LEU A 102 -9.12 -3.25 -8.55
C LEU A 102 -9.74 -2.05 -9.28
N ARG A 103 -11.05 -1.90 -9.07
CA ARG A 103 -11.77 -0.65 -9.31
C ARG A 103 -11.46 0.35 -8.19
N TYR A 104 -11.57 1.65 -8.48
CA TYR A 104 -11.36 2.71 -7.48
C TYR A 104 -12.27 2.55 -6.25
N SER A 105 -13.51 2.12 -6.44
CA SER A 105 -14.44 1.87 -5.33
C SER A 105 -13.96 0.76 -4.40
N THR A 106 -13.43 -0.34 -4.95
CA THR A 106 -12.89 -1.45 -4.14
C THR A 106 -11.64 -1.01 -3.39
N LEU A 107 -10.74 -0.27 -4.06
CA LEU A 107 -9.57 0.29 -3.39
C LEU A 107 -9.98 1.24 -2.26
N LYS A 108 -11.01 2.08 -2.46
CA LYS A 108 -11.56 2.97 -1.42
C LYS A 108 -11.94 2.22 -0.15
N GLU A 109 -12.69 1.13 -0.28
CA GLU A 109 -13.12 0.34 0.87
C GLU A 109 -11.97 -0.38 1.59
N LEU A 110 -10.90 -0.73 0.86
CA LEU A 110 -9.68 -1.25 1.48
C LEU A 110 -8.90 -0.16 2.21
N LEU A 111 -8.76 1.03 1.60
CA LEU A 111 -8.03 2.15 2.20
C LEU A 111 -8.69 2.68 3.48
N LYS A 112 -10.03 2.63 3.58
CA LYS A 112 -10.75 2.97 4.83
C LYS A 112 -10.35 2.09 6.03
N LYS A 113 -9.78 0.91 5.78
CA LYS A 113 -9.33 -0.03 6.81
C LYS A 113 -7.87 0.19 7.22
N VAL A 114 -7.13 1.08 6.56
CA VAL A 114 -5.71 1.32 6.84
C VAL A 114 -5.59 2.13 8.13
N ASN A 115 -4.85 1.62 9.11
CA ASN A 115 -4.74 2.23 10.45
C ASN A 115 -3.29 2.64 10.79
N VAL A 116 -2.62 3.28 9.84
CA VAL A 116 -1.20 3.66 9.97
C VAL A 116 -1.01 5.08 10.51
N ARG A 117 -1.95 6.00 10.21
CA ARG A 117 -1.87 7.43 10.55
C ARG A 117 -2.81 7.86 11.70
N LYS A 118 -3.45 6.93 12.41
CA LYS A 118 -4.31 7.23 13.57
C LYS A 118 -3.56 6.99 14.87
#